data_AF-A0A2I8F5I3-F1
#
_entry.id   AF-A0A2I8F5I3-F1
#
_cell.length_a   1.000
_cell.length_b   1.000
_cell.length_c   1.000
_cell.angle_alpha   90.00
_cell.angle_beta   90.00
_cell.angle_gamma   90.00
#
_symmetry.space_group_name_H-M   'P 1'
#
loop_
_entity.id
_entity.type
_entity.pdbx_description
1 polymer ?
#
loop_
_entity_poly.entity_id
_entity_poly.type
_entity_poly.pdbx_seq_one_letter_code
_entity_poly.pdbx_strand_id
1 'polypeptide(L)'
;MLQDPASHCLPAFAGQRIRTADVIVELKGREPVQVVRRTYFILTFDPEGHIDLGKFGSQQSALAEWVMDPVFTAANSDRDQTVVEAASRFIAQGGRWVPSSALARIIDDVALGQRRCGRA
;
A
#
# COMPACT_ATOMS: atom_id res chain seq x y z
N MET A 1 2.70 -6.59 13.44
CA MET A 1 2.06 -5.30 13.06
C MET A 1 0.73 -5.50 12.37
N LEU A 2 0.61 -5.79 11.07
CA LEU A 2 -0.71 -5.82 10.40
C LEU A 2 -1.69 -6.89 10.95
N GLN A 3 -1.18 -8.03 11.44
CA GLN A 3 -2.00 -9.08 12.04
C GLN A 3 -2.36 -8.83 13.51
N ASP A 4 -1.67 -7.90 14.17
CA ASP A 4 -1.91 -7.55 15.57
C ASP A 4 -1.44 -6.10 15.84
N PRO A 5 -2.18 -5.08 15.41
CA PRO A 5 -1.69 -3.70 15.49
C PRO A 5 -1.78 -3.13 16.89
N ALA A 6 -2.74 -3.60 17.70
CA ALA A 6 -2.93 -3.16 19.08
C ALA A 6 -1.70 -3.43 19.95
N SER A 7 -1.01 -4.56 19.72
CA SER A 7 0.24 -4.87 20.43
C SER A 7 1.48 -4.16 19.84
N HIS A 8 1.34 -3.38 18.76
CA HIS A 8 2.46 -2.77 18.05
C HIS A 8 2.25 -1.25 17.83
N CYS A 9 2.17 -0.52 18.95
CA CYS A 9 2.16 0.94 18.95
C CYS A 9 3.48 1.51 18.39
N LEU A 10 3.37 2.50 17.49
CA LEU A 10 4.48 3.29 16.96
C LEU A 10 4.25 4.78 17.25
N PRO A 11 4.62 5.27 18.45
CA PRO A 11 4.34 6.65 18.86
C PRO A 11 4.91 7.72 17.93
N ALA A 12 6.05 7.43 17.27
CA ALA A 12 6.66 8.34 16.31
C ALA A 12 5.77 8.68 15.10
N PHE A 13 4.73 7.86 14.85
CA PHE A 13 3.77 8.04 13.76
C PHE A 13 2.37 8.40 14.25
N ALA A 14 2.17 8.67 15.55
CA ALA A 14 0.89 9.08 16.10
C ALA A 14 0.21 10.20 15.30
N GLY A 15 -1.05 9.95 14.88
CA GLY A 15 -1.86 10.87 14.08
C GLY A 15 -1.37 11.11 12.65
N GLN A 16 -0.36 10.38 12.18
CA GLN A 16 0.26 10.62 10.88
C GLN A 16 -0.28 9.69 9.78
N ARG A 17 -0.05 10.13 8.54
CA ARG A 17 -0.24 9.32 7.33
C ARG A 17 1.12 9.08 6.69
N ILE A 18 1.50 7.82 6.56
CA ILE A 18 2.83 7.41 6.13
C ILE A 18 2.76 6.78 4.74
N ARG A 19 3.68 7.21 3.85
CA ARG A 19 3.93 6.57 2.56
C ARG A 19 4.68 5.27 2.79
N THR A 20 4.04 4.15 2.51
CA THR A 20 4.58 2.80 2.76
C THR A 20 4.92 2.11 1.45
N ALA A 21 6.09 1.48 1.41
CA ALA A 21 6.48 0.54 0.37
C ALA A 21 6.60 -0.86 1.00
N ASP A 22 5.79 -1.79 0.50
CA ASP A 22 5.93 -3.22 0.81
C ASP A 22 6.62 -3.91 -0.37
N VAL A 23 7.74 -4.56 -0.07
CA VAL A 23 8.64 -5.14 -1.07
C VAL A 23 8.89 -6.59 -0.72
N ILE A 24 8.53 -7.47 -1.64
CA ILE A 24 8.80 -8.91 -1.52
C ILE A 24 10.04 -9.21 -2.34
N VAL A 25 11.06 -9.75 -1.67
CA VAL A 25 12.32 -10.18 -2.29
C VAL A 25 12.42 -11.70 -2.28
N GLU A 26 12.97 -12.27 -3.35
CA GLU A 26 13.41 -13.65 -3.37
C GLU A 26 14.75 -13.77 -2.65
N LEU A 27 14.89 -14.84 -1.86
CA LEU A 27 16.12 -15.18 -1.18
C LEU A 27 16.69 -16.49 -1.74
N LYS A 28 18.00 -16.51 -2.02
CA LYS A 28 18.75 -17.73 -2.31
C LYS A 28 19.86 -17.86 -1.28
N GLY A 29 19.86 -18.95 -0.51
CA GLY A 29 20.86 -19.12 0.56
C GLY A 29 20.81 -18.03 1.64
N ARG A 30 19.63 -17.44 1.90
CA ARG A 30 19.41 -16.27 2.78
C ARG A 30 19.91 -14.92 2.24
N GLU A 31 20.42 -14.86 1.02
CA GLU A 31 20.80 -13.61 0.38
C GLU A 31 19.68 -13.13 -0.56
N PRO A 32 19.28 -11.84 -0.52
CA PRO A 32 18.28 -11.29 -1.43
C PRO A 32 18.85 -11.20 -2.85
N VAL A 33 18.16 -11.82 -3.81
CA VAL A 33 18.63 -11.91 -5.21
C VAL A 33 17.80 -11.08 -6.18
N GLN A 34 16.50 -10.94 -5.93
CA GLN A 34 15.63 -10.11 -6.77
C GLN A 34 14.38 -9.62 -6.05
N VAL A 35 13.85 -8.48 -6.49
CA VAL A 35 12.54 -7.98 -6.07
C VAL A 35 11.45 -8.61 -6.92
N VAL A 36 10.55 -9.35 -6.28
CA VAL A 36 9.45 -10.08 -6.93
C VAL A 36 8.18 -9.23 -6.99
N ARG A 37 7.93 -8.41 -5.96
CA ARG A 37 6.74 -7.57 -5.90
C ARG A 37 7.01 -6.27 -5.15
N ARG A 38 6.36 -5.21 -5.62
CA ARG A 38 6.35 -3.88 -5.00
C ARG A 38 4.90 -3.44 -4.84
N THR A 39 4.52 -3.01 -3.65
CA THR A 39 3.21 -2.42 -3.38
C THR A 39 3.40 -1.10 -2.66
N TYR A 40 2.77 -0.05 -3.16
CA TYR A 40 2.84 1.30 -2.56
C TYR A 40 1.47 1.70 -2.06
N PHE A 41 1.37 1.97 -0.76
CA PHE A 41 0.12 2.36 -0.11
C PHE A 41 0.37 3.34 1.03
N ILE A 42 -0.68 4.00 1.48
CA ILE A 42 -0.66 4.89 2.64
C ILE A 42 -1.12 4.12 3.87
N LEU A 43 -0.34 4.13 4.95
CA LEU A 43 -0.82 3.74 6.27
C LEU A 43 -1.27 4.98 7.03
N THR A 44 -2.41 4.88 7.71
CA THR A 44 -2.88 5.91 8.63
C THR A 44 -2.74 5.39 10.05
N PHE A 45 -2.20 6.22 10.93
CA PHE A 45 -2.07 5.92 12.34
C PHE A 45 -3.08 6.75 13.16
N ASP A 46 -3.63 6.14 14.20
CA ASP A 46 -4.48 6.82 15.18
C ASP A 46 -3.65 7.76 16.08
N PRO A 47 -4.29 8.62 16.89
CA PRO A 47 -3.58 9.54 17.79
C PRO A 47 -2.65 8.85 18.79
N GLU A 48 -2.86 7.56 19.08
CA GLU A 48 -2.04 6.76 19.97
C GLU A 48 -0.86 6.08 19.24
N GLY A 49 -0.83 6.11 17.91
CA GLY A 49 0.24 5.52 17.09
C GLY A 49 0.01 4.06 16.69
N HIS A 50 -1.22 3.55 16.76
CA HIS A 50 -1.58 2.27 16.15
C HIS A 50 -2.03 2.47 14.72
N ILE A 51 -1.87 1.42 13.90
CA ILE A 51 -2.41 1.43 12.53
C ILE A 51 -3.94 1.42 12.61
N ASP A 52 -4.58 2.37 11.94
CA ASP A 52 -6.02 2.41 11.77
C ASP A 52 -6.45 1.32 10.77
N LEU A 53 -6.78 0.13 11.30
CA LEU A 53 -7.20 -1.02 10.50
C LEU A 53 -8.49 -0.77 9.72
N GLY A 54 -9.40 0.08 10.23
CA GLY A 54 -10.63 0.41 9.54
C GLY A 54 -10.35 1.20 8.25
N LYS A 55 -9.48 2.21 8.35
CA LYS A 55 -9.02 2.94 7.16
C LYS A 55 -8.16 2.08 6.24
N PHE A 56 -7.28 1.24 6.77
CA PHE A 56 -6.47 0.35 5.94
C PHE A 56 -7.35 -0.66 5.18
N GLY A 57 -8.31 -1.30 5.84
CA GLY A 57 -9.23 -2.26 5.23
C GLY A 57 -10.09 -1.62 4.13
N SER A 58 -10.71 -0.46 4.42
CA SER A 58 -11.51 0.26 3.42
C SER A 58 -10.68 0.70 2.20
N GLN A 59 -9.42 1.10 2.41
CA GLN A 59 -8.48 1.36 1.32
C GLN A 59 -8.21 0.12 0.47
N GLN A 60 -7.91 -1.03 1.09
CA GLN A 60 -7.66 -2.27 0.32
C GLN A 60 -8.88 -2.72 -0.48
N SER A 61 -10.09 -2.62 0.09
CA SER A 61 -11.33 -2.92 -0.62
C SER A 61 -11.55 -2.00 -1.82
N ALA A 62 -11.42 -0.68 -1.63
CA ALA A 62 -11.56 0.30 -2.70
C ALA A 62 -10.50 0.10 -3.81
N LEU A 63 -9.29 -0.33 -3.46
CA LEU A 63 -8.24 -0.66 -4.41
C LEU A 63 -8.56 -1.92 -5.23
N ALA A 64 -9.15 -2.94 -4.63
CA ALA A 64 -9.58 -4.14 -5.33
C ALA A 64 -10.74 -3.83 -6.28
N GLU A 65 -11.74 -3.07 -5.83
CA GLU A 65 -12.84 -2.57 -6.67
C GLU A 65 -12.32 -1.81 -7.89
N TRP A 66 -11.41 -0.86 -7.69
CA TRP A 66 -10.84 -0.05 -8.78
C TRP A 66 -10.07 -0.89 -9.82
N VAL A 67 -9.32 -1.91 -9.39
CA VAL A 67 -8.61 -2.81 -10.33
C VAL A 67 -9.59 -3.67 -11.14
N MET A 68 -10.75 -4.03 -10.55
CA MET A 68 -11.76 -4.84 -11.23
C MET A 68 -12.77 -4.01 -12.04
N ASP A 69 -12.81 -2.68 -11.89
CA ASP A 69 -13.70 -1.76 -12.63
C ASP A 69 -13.68 -1.99 -14.17
N PRO A 70 -12.51 -2.21 -14.83
CA PRO A 70 -12.46 -2.53 -16.26
C PRO A 70 -13.08 -3.89 -16.63
N VAL A 71 -13.04 -4.87 -15.71
CA VAL A 71 -13.59 -6.22 -15.92
C VAL A 71 -15.11 -6.19 -15.76
N PHE A 72 -15.62 -5.47 -14.77
CA PHE A 72 -17.06 -5.31 -14.55
C PHE A 72 -17.73 -4.46 -15.61
N THR A 73 -17.06 -3.42 -16.12
CA THR A 73 -17.58 -2.60 -17.23
C THR A 73 -17.64 -3.40 -18.53
N ALA A 74 -16.67 -4.28 -18.80
CA ALA A 74 -16.69 -5.16 -19.98
C ALA A 74 -17.76 -6.27 -19.89
N ALA A 75 -18.06 -6.78 -18.69
CA ALA A 75 -19.07 -7.84 -18.49
C ALA A 75 -20.53 -7.33 -18.51
N ASN A 76 -20.74 -6.02 -18.25
CA ASN A 76 -22.07 -5.42 -18.10
C ASN A 76 -22.46 -4.50 -19.27
N SER A 77 -21.91 -4.70 -20.46
CA SER A 77 -22.15 -3.82 -21.63
C SER A 77 -23.60 -3.75 -22.13
N ASP A 78 -24.54 -4.48 -21.50
CA ASP A 78 -25.97 -4.49 -21.82
C ASP A 78 -26.87 -3.97 -20.67
N ARG A 79 -26.29 -3.42 -19.59
CA ARG A 79 -27.07 -2.76 -18.53
C ARG A 79 -26.67 -1.30 -18.38
N ASP A 80 -27.64 -0.46 -18.71
CA ASP A 80 -27.71 0.98 -18.50
C ASP A 80 -27.04 1.41 -17.18
N GLN A 81 -26.04 2.29 -17.32
CA GLN A 81 -25.32 3.04 -16.28
C GLN A 81 -24.78 2.24 -15.09
N THR A 82 -23.53 1.81 -15.19
CA THR A 82 -22.70 1.51 -14.01
C THR A 82 -22.47 2.82 -13.24
N VAL A 83 -23.36 3.17 -12.31
CA VAL A 83 -23.15 4.25 -11.35
C VAL A 83 -22.02 3.83 -10.43
N VAL A 84 -20.81 4.29 -10.74
CA VAL A 84 -19.64 4.03 -9.89
C VAL A 84 -19.61 5.05 -8.76
N GLU A 85 -19.66 4.55 -7.53
CA GLU A 85 -19.58 5.33 -6.31
C GLU A 85 -18.25 6.10 -6.26
N ALA A 86 -18.31 7.42 -6.35
CA ALA A 86 -17.12 8.25 -6.50
C ALA A 86 -16.23 8.22 -5.24
N ALA A 87 -16.81 8.02 -4.04
CA ALA A 87 -16.03 7.98 -2.81
C ALA A 87 -15.08 6.78 -2.77
N SER A 88 -15.47 5.60 -3.26
CA SER A 88 -14.56 4.46 -3.46
C SER A 88 -13.32 4.85 -4.28
N ARG A 89 -13.48 5.61 -5.38
CA ARG A 89 -12.33 6.07 -6.18
C ARG A 89 -11.43 7.05 -5.43
N PHE A 90 -12.00 7.96 -4.63
CA PHE A 90 -11.23 8.88 -3.80
C PHE A 90 -10.48 8.15 -2.68
N ILE A 91 -11.09 7.15 -2.06
CA ILE A 91 -10.45 6.30 -1.04
C ILE A 91 -9.31 5.49 -1.67
N ALA A 92 -9.54 4.91 -2.85
CA ALA A 92 -8.54 4.18 -3.61
C ALA A 92 -7.34 5.07 -3.99
N GLN A 93 -7.60 6.26 -4.53
CA GLN A 93 -6.54 7.22 -4.89
C GLN A 93 -5.82 7.75 -3.65
N GLY A 94 -6.54 8.10 -2.59
CA GLY A 94 -5.98 8.60 -1.34
C GLY A 94 -5.26 7.54 -0.50
N GLY A 95 -5.47 6.25 -0.80
CA GLY A 95 -4.79 5.11 -0.19
C GLY A 95 -3.53 4.67 -0.92
N ARG A 96 -3.21 5.24 -2.08
CA ARG A 96 -2.00 4.94 -2.86
C ARG A 96 -1.08 6.14 -2.96
N TRP A 97 0.17 5.85 -3.26
CA TRP A 97 1.15 6.85 -3.69
C TRP A 97 2.06 6.22 -4.74
N VAL A 98 2.66 7.04 -5.58
CA VAL A 98 3.59 6.58 -6.62
C VAL A 98 4.95 7.20 -6.35
N PRO A 99 6.01 6.41 -6.11
CA PRO A 99 7.36 6.96 -5.99
C PRO A 99 7.86 7.47 -7.34
N SER A 100 8.78 8.43 -7.30
CA SER A 100 9.58 8.75 -8.49
C SER A 100 10.45 7.54 -8.85
N SER A 101 10.88 7.43 -10.11
CA SER A 101 11.76 6.35 -10.56
C SER A 101 13.08 6.30 -9.78
N ALA A 102 13.59 7.47 -9.35
CA ALA A 102 14.77 7.55 -8.50
C ALA A 102 14.52 6.95 -7.10
N LEU A 103 13.38 7.28 -6.47
CA LEU A 103 13.03 6.73 -5.16
C LEU A 103 12.73 5.23 -5.24
N ALA A 104 12.05 4.77 -6.29
CA ALA A 104 11.80 3.34 -6.50
C ALA A 104 13.11 2.54 -6.58
N ARG A 105 14.12 3.05 -7.29
CA ARG A 105 15.46 2.42 -7.34
C ARG A 105 16.12 2.37 -5.97
N ILE A 106 16.04 3.46 -5.19
CA ILE A 106 16.61 3.47 -3.83
C ILE A 106 15.92 2.43 -2.94
N ILE A 107 14.59 2.31 -3.04
CA ILE A 107 13.82 1.29 -2.31
C ILE A 107 14.30 -0.11 -2.69
N ASP A 108 14.50 -0.38 -3.99
CA ASP A 108 15.01 -1.67 -4.46
C ASP A 108 16.44 -1.94 -3.98
N ASP A 109 17.35 -0.97 -4.08
CA ASP A 109 18.74 -1.10 -3.59
C ASP A 109 18.77 -1.46 -2.10
N VAL A 110 17.91 -0.82 -1.29
CA VAL A 110 17.82 -1.08 0.14
C VAL A 110 17.21 -2.45 0.41
N ALA A 111 16.14 -2.83 -0.30
CA ALA A 111 15.51 -4.14 -0.14
C ALA A 111 16.45 -5.30 -0.53
N LEU A 112 17.33 -5.09 -1.51
CA LEU A 112 18.35 -6.04 -1.94
C LEU A 112 19.63 -5.98 -1.11
N GLY A 113 19.69 -5.15 -0.07
CA GLY A 113 20.89 -5.00 0.77
C GLY A 113 22.08 -4.32 0.10
N GLN A 114 21.90 -3.75 -1.10
CA GLN A 114 22.92 -3.05 -1.87
C GLN A 114 23.19 -1.64 -1.33
N ARG A 115 22.23 -1.08 -0.59
CA ARG A 115 22.33 0.20 0.09
C ARG A 115 21.85 0.08 1.54
N ARG A 116 22.52 0.75 2.47
CA ARG A 116 22.01 0.87 3.84
C ARG A 116 20.85 1.85 3.88
N CYS A 117 19.77 1.49 4.57
CA CYS A 117 18.71 2.44 4.90
C CYS A 117 19.28 3.51 5.84
N GLY A 118 19.03 4.78 5.55
CA GLY A 118 19.32 5.86 6.48
C GLY A 118 18.47 5.70 7.75
N ARG A 119 19.01 6.10 8.90
CA ARG A 119 18.24 6.12 10.14
C ARG A 119 17.29 7.32 10.08
N ALA A 120 16.00 7.10 10.26
CA ALA A 120 14.99 8.15 10.44
C ALA A 120 15.04 8.70 11.86
#